data_AF-A0A3S1MW32-F1
#
_entry.id   AF-A0A3S1MW32-F1
#
_cell.length_a   1.000
_cell.length_b   1.000
_cell.length_c   1.000
_cell.angle_alpha   90.00
_cell.angle_beta   90.00
_cell.angle_gamma   90.00
#
_symmetry.space_group_name_H-M   'P 1'
#
loop_
_entity.id
_entity.type
_entity.pdbx_description
1 polymer ?
#
loop_
_entity_poly.entity_id
_entity_poly.type
_entity_poly.pdbx_seq_one_letter_code
_entity_poly.pdbx_strand_id
1 'polypeptide(L)'
;MNAVAKVDEKAARLEMEAPAQPVAEAPAQPVAETPAQPAPVSVTPTPQPAPVAPKKKRRAGRFLLMVALPAALLAGGAYVWVTGGRYQETENANLQQAKVSIASDTAGRIVKVGIADNQLVKQGDVLFAVDPESYRIALAQADAAVATARLNVEQLRAAYSQAMAQEKSDTSEVAYAQSQYDRAADLAQKGI
;
A
#
# COMPACT_ATOMS: atom_id res chain seq x y z
N MET A 1 -5.15 -35.17 17.50
CA MET A 1 -4.38 -35.44 18.74
C MET A 1 -3.04 -36.05 18.34
N ASN A 2 -1.97 -35.66 19.03
CA ASN A 2 -0.54 -35.98 18.84
C ASN A 2 0.13 -35.07 17.77
N ALA A 3 0.85 -33.99 18.10
CA ALA A 3 1.82 -33.70 19.16
C ALA A 3 3.12 -34.52 19.06
N VAL A 4 4.24 -33.85 19.40
CA VAL A 4 5.65 -34.29 19.47
C VAL A 4 6.40 -34.07 18.15
N ALA A 5 7.56 -33.42 18.04
CA ALA A 5 8.57 -32.85 18.96
C ALA A 5 9.23 -31.68 18.20
N LYS A 6 9.47 -30.50 18.79
CA LYS A 6 10.53 -30.16 19.76
C LYS A 6 11.93 -30.53 19.25
N VAL A 7 12.59 -29.55 18.63
CA VAL A 7 14.05 -29.50 18.52
C VAL A 7 14.49 -28.17 19.13
N ASP A 8 15.18 -28.31 20.25
CA ASP A 8 15.82 -27.31 21.08
C ASP A 8 17.31 -27.59 20.94
N GLU A 9 18.12 -26.65 20.45
CA GLU A 9 19.57 -26.51 20.71
C GLU A 9 20.09 -25.33 19.86
N LYS A 10 20.35 -24.14 20.40
CA LYS A 10 21.36 -23.78 21.41
C LYS A 10 22.81 -23.95 20.90
N ALA A 11 23.21 -23.08 19.99
CA ALA A 11 24.59 -22.60 19.74
C ALA A 11 24.48 -21.58 18.59
N ALA A 12 24.98 -20.36 18.60
CA ALA A 12 26.05 -19.74 19.37
C ALA A 12 25.95 -18.21 19.19
N ARG A 13 26.65 -17.50 20.08
CA ARG A 13 26.98 -16.05 20.08
C ARG A 13 25.83 -15.11 20.45
N LEU A 14 25.75 -14.60 21.68
CA LEU A 14 26.71 -13.71 22.38
C LEU A 14 27.18 -12.57 21.50
N GLU A 15 26.47 -11.44 21.58
CA GLU A 15 27.10 -10.12 21.72
C GLU A 15 26.11 -9.19 22.43
N MET A 16 26.42 -8.97 23.70
CA MET A 16 25.84 -7.95 24.57
C MET A 16 26.41 -6.60 24.11
N GLU A 17 25.57 -5.68 23.66
CA GLU A 17 25.97 -4.29 23.42
C GLU A 17 25.24 -3.34 24.37
N ALA A 18 25.99 -2.93 25.39
CA ALA A 18 25.91 -1.71 26.21
C ALA A 18 26.61 -2.02 27.57
N PRO A 19 27.21 -1.06 28.31
CA PRO A 19 27.24 0.40 28.16
C PRO A 19 28.68 0.99 28.37
N ALA A 20 28.79 2.32 28.60
CA ALA A 20 29.95 3.11 29.05
C ALA A 20 30.77 3.79 27.92
N GLN A 21 31.12 5.08 27.92
CA GLN A 21 31.11 6.13 28.96
C GLN A 21 31.38 7.52 28.29
N PRO A 22 31.38 8.65 29.02
CA PRO A 22 30.85 9.95 28.59
C PRO A 22 31.91 10.94 28.11
N VAL A 23 31.48 11.93 27.32
CA VAL A 23 32.23 13.18 27.11
C VAL A 23 31.80 14.17 28.18
N ALA A 24 32.63 14.33 29.20
CA ALA A 24 32.54 15.38 30.20
C ALA A 24 33.81 16.24 30.10
N GLU A 25 33.72 17.36 29.40
CA GLU A 25 34.74 18.41 29.41
C GLU A 25 34.40 19.36 30.56
N ALA A 26 35.23 19.29 31.60
CA ALA A 26 35.15 20.12 32.79
C ALA A 26 36.08 21.35 32.65
N PRO A 27 35.75 22.47 33.32
CA PRO A 27 36.31 23.79 33.07
C PRO A 27 37.65 24.02 33.78
N ALA A 28 38.48 24.92 33.24
CA ALA A 28 39.73 25.35 33.87
C ALA A 28 39.77 26.88 34.06
N GLN A 29 39.52 27.29 35.30
CA GLN A 29 40.31 28.29 36.05
C GLN A 29 40.71 27.57 37.37
N PRO A 30 41.69 28.00 38.21
CA PRO A 30 42.10 29.40 38.43
C PRO A 30 43.54 29.66 39.02
N VAL A 31 43.80 30.94 39.35
CA VAL A 31 44.67 31.56 40.41
C VAL A 31 46.22 31.59 40.34
N ALA A 32 46.72 32.77 40.76
CA ALA A 32 47.85 33.07 41.69
C ALA A 32 49.16 33.58 41.03
N GLU A 33 49.51 34.87 41.09
CA GLU A 33 50.06 35.69 42.21
C GLU A 33 51.60 35.70 42.30
N THR A 34 52.22 36.85 41.93
CA THR A 34 53.19 37.67 42.74
C THR A 34 54.57 37.05 43.12
N PRO A 35 55.65 37.79 43.53
CA PRO A 35 56.12 39.19 43.44
C PRO A 35 57.56 39.35 42.85
N ALA A 36 58.05 40.59 42.66
CA ALA A 36 59.22 41.15 43.38
C ALA A 36 59.93 42.30 42.63
N GLN A 37 60.02 43.43 43.34
CA GLN A 37 60.77 44.68 43.10
C GLN A 37 62.28 44.49 43.39
N PRO A 38 63.21 45.44 43.11
CA PRO A 38 63.25 46.81 43.69
C PRO A 38 63.79 47.96 42.79
N ALA A 39 63.67 49.17 43.35
CA ALA A 39 63.87 50.54 42.82
C ALA A 39 65.38 50.99 42.78
N PRO A 40 65.83 52.28 42.60
CA PRO A 40 65.24 53.52 43.18
C PRO A 40 65.47 54.90 42.48
N VAL A 41 64.97 55.94 43.18
CA VAL A 41 65.26 57.40 43.21
C VAL A 41 64.80 58.28 42.02
N SER A 42 64.08 59.39 42.18
CA SER A 42 64.39 60.54 43.06
C SER A 42 63.22 61.57 43.18
N VAL A 43 62.93 62.00 44.42
CA VAL A 43 62.49 63.34 44.95
C VAL A 43 61.24 64.13 44.47
N THR A 44 60.24 64.18 45.37
CA THR A 44 59.40 65.26 45.98
C THR A 44 59.69 66.77 45.65
N PRO A 45 58.80 67.78 45.92
CA PRO A 45 57.57 67.76 46.75
C PRO A 45 56.32 68.61 46.32
N THR A 46 55.24 68.29 47.05
CA THR A 46 53.89 68.87 47.30
C THR A 46 53.84 70.40 47.59
N PRO A 47 52.69 71.11 47.51
CA PRO A 47 51.55 70.91 48.43
C PRO A 47 50.12 71.07 47.83
N GLN A 48 49.21 70.38 48.53
CA GLN A 48 47.75 70.39 48.42
C GLN A 48 47.15 71.74 48.87
N PRO A 49 45.88 72.05 48.51
CA PRO A 49 44.76 71.57 49.33
C PRO A 49 43.52 71.11 48.53
N ALA A 50 42.81 70.14 49.11
CA ALA A 50 41.48 69.71 48.68
C ALA A 50 40.42 70.79 48.95
N PRO A 51 39.21 70.69 48.36
CA PRO A 51 38.15 70.11 49.19
C PRO A 51 37.05 69.31 48.43
N VAL A 52 36.55 68.29 49.14
CA VAL A 52 35.17 67.77 49.29
C VAL A 52 34.21 67.56 48.09
N ALA A 53 33.75 66.30 48.00
CA ALA A 53 32.69 65.79 47.13
C ALA A 53 31.30 66.45 47.37
N PRO A 54 30.38 66.24 46.40
CA PRO A 54 29.12 65.63 46.83
C PRO A 54 28.68 64.45 45.95
N LYS A 55 28.24 63.40 46.65
CA LYS A 55 27.48 62.28 46.11
C LYS A 55 26.07 62.75 45.70
N LYS A 56 25.50 62.00 44.73
CA LYS A 56 24.08 61.58 44.62
C LYS A 56 23.19 62.36 43.65
N LYS A 57 22.96 61.74 42.48
CA LYS A 57 21.63 61.65 41.82
C LYS A 57 21.33 60.23 41.31
N ARG A 58 21.65 59.21 42.11
CA ARG A 58 21.26 57.80 41.83
C ARG A 58 19.83 57.43 42.27
N ARG A 59 18.98 58.41 42.63
CA ARG A 59 17.58 58.15 43.03
C ARG A 59 16.57 58.47 41.92
N ALA A 60 16.74 59.56 41.18
CA ALA A 60 15.85 59.90 40.06
C ALA A 60 15.99 58.88 38.92
N GLY A 61 17.21 58.53 38.50
CA GLY A 61 17.43 57.46 37.52
C GLY A 61 16.95 56.09 38.02
N ARG A 62 17.01 55.83 39.33
CA ARG A 62 16.55 54.56 39.92
C ARG A 62 15.02 54.49 40.03
N PHE A 63 14.35 55.61 40.27
CA PHE A 63 12.90 55.72 40.23
C PHE A 63 12.38 55.68 38.79
N LEU A 64 13.05 56.38 37.87
CA LEU A 64 12.74 56.35 36.44
C LEU A 64 12.93 54.95 35.88
N LEU A 65 13.98 54.23 36.29
CA LEU A 65 14.18 52.82 35.94
C LEU A 65 13.16 51.90 36.64
N MET A 66 12.73 52.22 37.87
CA MET A 66 11.69 51.45 38.58
C MET A 66 10.30 51.58 37.95
N VAL A 67 9.99 52.68 37.26
CA VAL A 67 8.71 52.86 36.54
C VAL A 67 8.84 52.45 35.06
N ALA A 68 9.96 52.78 34.41
CA ALA A 68 10.19 52.47 33.01
C ALA A 68 10.30 50.96 32.74
N LEU A 69 10.92 50.20 33.66
CA LEU A 69 11.05 48.76 33.50
C LEU A 69 9.69 48.04 33.50
N PRO A 70 8.80 48.22 34.50
CA PRO A 70 7.47 47.61 34.45
C PRO A 70 6.61 48.17 33.31
N ALA A 71 6.73 49.46 32.96
CA ALA A 71 6.01 50.02 31.82
C ALA A 71 6.45 49.37 30.48
N ALA A 72 7.76 49.15 30.30
CA ALA A 72 8.30 48.46 29.12
C ALA A 72 7.88 46.99 29.07
N LEU A 73 7.85 46.30 30.22
CA LEU A 73 7.36 44.92 30.32
C LEU A 73 5.87 44.82 30.00
N LEU A 74 5.05 45.76 30.48
CA LEU A 74 3.62 45.83 30.17
C LEU A 74 3.38 46.11 28.68
N ALA A 75 4.11 47.05 28.10
CA ALA A 75 4.00 47.37 26.68
C ALA A 75 4.46 46.21 25.78
N GLY A 76 5.59 45.57 26.12
CA GLY A 76 6.09 44.40 25.39
C GLY A 76 5.18 43.18 25.53
N GLY A 77 4.66 42.93 26.74
CA GLY A 77 3.68 41.87 26.99
C GLY A 77 2.37 42.10 26.24
N ALA A 78 1.85 43.34 26.24
CA ALA A 78 0.66 43.71 25.47
C ALA A 78 0.89 43.57 23.96
N TYR A 79 2.07 43.96 23.45
CA TYR A 79 2.44 43.78 22.06
C TYR A 79 2.43 42.29 21.67
N VAL A 80 3.16 41.44 22.42
CA VAL A 80 3.21 40.00 22.18
C VAL A 80 1.84 39.34 22.33
N TRP A 81 1.00 39.80 23.27
CA TRP A 81 -0.36 39.28 23.43
C TRP A 81 -1.27 39.64 22.24
N VAL A 82 -1.16 40.87 21.72
CA VAL A 82 -1.93 41.33 20.55
C VAL A 82 -1.43 40.69 19.25
N THR A 83 -0.14 40.41 19.12
CA THR A 83 0.45 39.86 17.89
C THR A 83 0.56 38.33 17.89
N GLY A 84 0.76 37.70 19.04
CA GLY A 84 1.14 36.29 19.16
C GLY A 84 -0.01 35.28 19.01
N GLY A 85 -1.26 35.69 19.20
CA GLY A 85 -2.41 34.78 19.11
C GLY A 85 -3.08 34.71 17.73
N ARG A 86 -2.60 35.48 16.74
CA ARG A 86 -3.33 35.72 15.49
C ARG A 86 -3.10 34.68 14.38
N TYR A 87 -2.04 33.86 14.50
CA TYR A 87 -1.70 32.86 13.49
C TYR A 87 -1.39 31.53 14.19
N GLN A 88 -2.20 30.51 13.88
CA GLN A 88 -1.97 29.14 14.31
C GLN A 88 -1.57 28.36 13.07
N GLU A 89 -0.27 28.19 12.89
CA GLU A 89 0.27 27.34 11.83
C GLU A 89 0.05 25.87 12.25
N THR A 90 -0.73 25.13 11.47
CA THR A 90 -0.95 23.70 11.66
C THR A 90 -0.43 22.97 10.43
N GLU A 91 0.56 22.10 10.63
CA GLU A 91 1.16 21.28 9.57
C GLU A 91 0.33 20.02 9.26
N ASN A 92 -0.77 19.79 9.98
CA ASN A 92 -1.59 18.60 9.82
C ASN A 92 -2.58 18.75 8.65
N ALA A 93 -2.12 18.38 7.45
CA ALA A 93 -2.97 18.18 6.29
C ALA A 93 -3.11 16.67 6.01
N ASN A 94 -4.32 16.13 6.16
CA ASN A 94 -4.65 14.76 5.75
C ASN A 94 -5.38 14.79 4.42
N LEU A 95 -4.85 14.11 3.41
CA LEU A 95 -5.49 13.95 2.11
C LEU A 95 -6.32 12.66 2.10
N GLN A 96 -7.62 12.80 1.91
CA GLN A 96 -8.50 11.65 1.72
C GLN A 96 -8.69 11.40 0.23
N GLN A 97 -8.25 10.23 -0.24
CA GLN A 97 -8.42 9.80 -1.62
C GLN A 97 -9.22 8.50 -1.66
N ALA A 98 -10.25 8.47 -2.50
CA ALA A 98 -10.96 7.23 -2.80
C ALA A 98 -10.01 6.29 -3.55
N LYS A 99 -9.79 5.10 -2.99
CA LYS A 99 -8.99 4.03 -3.60
C LYS A 99 -9.92 2.90 -3.95
N VAL A 100 -9.76 2.37 -5.16
CA VAL A 100 -10.51 1.22 -5.65
C VAL A 100 -9.52 0.14 -6.03
N SER A 101 -9.76 -1.08 -5.57
CA SER A 101 -8.95 -2.23 -5.98
C SER A 101 -9.47 -2.74 -7.33
N ILE A 102 -8.57 -2.93 -8.29
CA ILE A 102 -8.90 -3.48 -9.60
C ILE A 102 -8.37 -4.92 -9.63
N ALA A 103 -9.25 -5.87 -9.95
CA ALA A 103 -8.93 -7.28 -10.09
C ALA A 103 -9.51 -7.81 -11.41
N SER A 104 -8.88 -8.85 -11.96
CA SER A 104 -9.45 -9.59 -13.08
C SER A 104 -10.58 -10.49 -12.60
N ASP A 105 -11.65 -10.59 -13.39
CA ASP A 105 -12.74 -11.55 -13.14
C ASP A 105 -12.29 -13.00 -13.39
N THR A 106 -11.26 -13.17 -14.23
CA THR A 106 -10.69 -14.46 -14.58
C THR A 106 -9.37 -14.70 -13.85
N ALA A 107 -9.18 -15.89 -13.30
CA ALA A 107 -7.94 -16.30 -12.63
C ALA A 107 -6.89 -16.79 -13.63
N GLY A 108 -5.70 -16.18 -13.65
CA GLY A 108 -4.62 -16.64 -14.51
C GLY A 108 -3.29 -15.95 -14.23
N ARG A 109 -2.24 -16.38 -14.93
CA ARG A 109 -0.90 -15.78 -14.83
C ARG A 109 -0.88 -14.44 -15.57
N ILE A 110 -0.35 -13.40 -14.93
CA ILE A 110 -0.10 -12.11 -15.59
C ILE A 110 1.14 -12.24 -16.47
N VAL A 111 1.01 -11.94 -17.76
CA VAL A 111 2.11 -11.99 -18.75
C VAL A 111 2.67 -10.61 -19.06
N LYS A 112 1.89 -9.55 -18.86
CA LYS A 112 2.31 -8.16 -19.11
C LYS A 112 1.64 -7.22 -18.12
N VAL A 113 2.45 -6.29 -17.60
CA VAL A 113 2.00 -5.12 -16.84
C VAL A 113 2.14 -3.91 -17.76
N GLY A 114 1.03 -3.21 -18.02
CA GLY A 114 0.96 -2.10 -18.97
C GLY A 114 1.11 -0.71 -18.35
N ILE A 115 1.36 -0.63 -17.04
CA ILE A 115 1.38 0.64 -16.29
C ILE A 115 2.61 0.77 -15.40
N ALA A 116 2.94 2.01 -15.09
CA ALA A 116 3.87 2.39 -14.03
C ALA A 116 3.14 3.00 -12.83
N ASP A 117 3.83 3.08 -11.70
CA ASP A 117 3.29 3.66 -10.48
C ASP A 117 2.92 5.15 -10.67
N ASN A 118 1.80 5.55 -10.09
CA ASN A 118 1.24 6.92 -10.18
C ASN A 118 0.93 7.40 -11.61
N GLN A 119 0.83 6.49 -12.58
CA GLN A 119 0.43 6.83 -13.93
C GLN A 119 -1.07 7.18 -14.00
N LEU A 120 -1.39 8.27 -14.70
CA LEU A 120 -2.77 8.62 -15.01
C LEU A 120 -3.32 7.66 -16.08
N VAL A 121 -4.39 6.93 -15.76
CA VAL A 121 -5.05 5.98 -16.65
C VAL A 121 -6.47 6.44 -16.98
N LYS A 122 -6.94 6.12 -18.17
CA LYS A 122 -8.31 6.38 -18.63
C LYS A 122 -9.14 5.11 -18.60
N GLN A 123 -10.45 5.28 -18.69
CA GLN A 123 -11.36 4.14 -18.84
C GLN A 123 -11.04 3.37 -20.14
N GLY A 124 -10.88 2.05 -20.03
CA GLY A 124 -10.57 1.17 -21.15
C GLY A 124 -9.08 0.88 -21.35
N ASP A 125 -8.20 1.54 -20.59
CA ASP A 125 -6.77 1.25 -20.67
C ASP A 125 -6.44 -0.14 -20.11
N VAL A 126 -5.61 -0.89 -20.84
CA VAL A 126 -5.19 -2.24 -20.45
C VAL A 126 -4.10 -2.14 -19.39
N LEU A 127 -4.46 -2.44 -18.16
CA LEU A 127 -3.54 -2.40 -17.02
C LEU A 127 -2.69 -3.68 -16.91
N PHE A 128 -3.34 -4.83 -17.05
CA PHE A 128 -2.73 -6.15 -16.93
C PHE A 128 -3.23 -7.06 -18.04
N ALA A 129 -2.33 -7.85 -18.63
CA ALA A 129 -2.69 -8.91 -19.56
C ALA A 129 -2.49 -10.26 -18.88
N VAL A 130 -3.55 -11.08 -18.88
CA VAL A 130 -3.53 -12.47 -18.43
C VAL A 130 -3.17 -13.38 -19.60
N ASP A 131 -2.45 -14.47 -19.33
CA ASP A 131 -2.08 -15.48 -20.33
C ASP A 131 -3.32 -16.07 -21.03
N PRO A 132 -3.47 -15.90 -22.37
CA PRO A 132 -4.63 -16.39 -23.10
C PRO A 132 -4.57 -17.89 -23.46
N GLU A 133 -3.41 -18.55 -23.35
CA GLU A 133 -3.23 -19.89 -23.94
C GLU A 133 -4.15 -20.95 -23.31
N SER A 134 -4.23 -21.00 -21.98
CA SER A 134 -5.13 -21.94 -21.29
C SER A 134 -6.60 -21.75 -21.69
N TYR A 135 -7.02 -20.50 -21.92
CA TYR A 135 -8.39 -20.19 -22.34
C TYR A 135 -8.64 -20.55 -23.81
N ARG A 136 -7.65 -20.36 -24.68
CA ARG A 136 -7.73 -20.78 -26.09
C ARG A 136 -7.84 -22.30 -26.22
N ILE A 137 -7.07 -23.03 -25.41
CA ILE A 137 -7.14 -24.49 -25.38
C ILE A 137 -8.53 -24.95 -24.89
N ALA A 138 -9.03 -24.36 -23.80
CA ALA A 138 -10.36 -24.67 -23.28
C ALA A 138 -11.47 -24.35 -24.31
N LEU A 139 -11.35 -23.23 -25.02
CA LEU A 139 -12.27 -22.85 -26.10
C LEU A 139 -12.23 -23.88 -27.24
N ALA A 140 -11.03 -24.24 -27.71
CA ALA A 140 -10.87 -25.23 -28.78
C ALA A 140 -11.43 -26.61 -28.38
N GLN A 141 -11.28 -27.01 -27.12
CA GLN A 141 -11.87 -28.25 -26.59
C GLN A 141 -13.41 -28.18 -26.58
N ALA A 142 -13.98 -27.05 -26.13
CA ALA A 142 -15.43 -26.84 -26.17
C ALA A 142 -15.98 -26.86 -27.61
N ASP A 143 -15.28 -26.23 -28.55
CA ASP A 143 -15.65 -26.23 -29.97
C ASP A 143 -15.60 -27.64 -30.56
N ALA A 144 -14.56 -28.42 -30.22
CA ALA A 144 -14.45 -29.83 -30.63
C ALA A 144 -15.57 -30.71 -30.04
N ALA A 145 -15.97 -30.46 -28.79
CA ALA A 145 -17.09 -31.15 -28.16
C ALA A 145 -18.42 -30.82 -28.88
N VAL A 146 -18.64 -29.55 -29.25
CA VAL A 146 -19.81 -29.14 -30.03
C VAL A 146 -19.81 -29.77 -31.42
N ALA A 147 -18.65 -29.81 -32.10
CA ALA A 147 -18.52 -30.46 -33.40
C ALA A 147 -18.85 -31.95 -33.32
N THR A 148 -18.34 -32.65 -32.29
CA THR A 148 -18.64 -34.06 -32.04
C THR A 148 -20.13 -34.28 -31.79
N ALA A 149 -20.76 -33.44 -30.97
CA ALA A 149 -22.20 -33.51 -30.71
C ALA A 149 -23.03 -33.31 -31.99
N ARG A 150 -22.61 -32.41 -32.88
CA ARG A 150 -23.26 -32.23 -34.19
C ARG A 150 -23.15 -33.46 -35.07
N LEU A 151 -21.96 -34.05 -35.17
CA LEU A 151 -21.75 -35.30 -35.91
C LEU A 151 -22.60 -36.44 -35.35
N ASN A 152 -22.71 -36.54 -34.03
CA ASN A 152 -23.58 -37.54 -33.40
C ASN A 152 -25.05 -37.34 -33.78
N VAL A 153 -25.54 -36.09 -33.80
CA VAL A 153 -26.91 -35.78 -34.23
C VAL A 153 -27.12 -36.13 -35.71
N GLU A 154 -26.16 -35.82 -36.57
CA GLU A 154 -26.22 -36.20 -37.99
C GLU A 154 -26.24 -37.71 -38.18
N GLN A 155 -25.40 -38.44 -37.44
CA GLN A 155 -25.39 -39.90 -37.44
C GLN A 155 -26.74 -40.46 -36.97
N LEU A 156 -27.32 -39.89 -35.91
CA LEU A 156 -28.61 -40.33 -35.39
C LEU A 156 -29.75 -40.05 -36.39
N ARG A 157 -29.70 -38.91 -37.10
CA ARG A 157 -30.64 -38.60 -38.18
C ARG A 157 -30.51 -39.59 -39.34
N ALA A 158 -29.28 -39.94 -39.73
CA ALA A 158 -29.03 -40.93 -40.77
C ALA A 158 -29.57 -42.31 -40.35
N ALA A 159 -29.25 -42.76 -39.14
CA ALA A 159 -29.76 -44.02 -38.58
C ALA A 159 -31.29 -44.03 -38.49
N TYR A 160 -31.90 -42.91 -38.10
CA TYR A 160 -33.36 -42.77 -38.07
C TYR A 160 -33.97 -42.87 -39.47
N SER A 161 -33.37 -42.21 -40.48
CA SER A 161 -33.84 -42.30 -41.86
C SER A 161 -33.74 -43.72 -42.43
N GLN A 162 -32.70 -44.46 -42.05
CA GLN A 162 -32.53 -45.87 -42.42
C GLN A 162 -33.59 -46.74 -41.74
N ALA A 163 -33.87 -46.52 -40.45
CA ALA A 163 -34.91 -47.25 -39.72
C ALA A 163 -36.30 -47.04 -40.35
N MET A 164 -36.63 -45.80 -40.74
CA MET A 164 -37.88 -45.49 -41.46
C MET A 164 -37.97 -46.20 -42.83
N ALA A 165 -36.86 -46.29 -43.56
CA ALA A 165 -36.83 -47.01 -44.83
C ALA A 165 -36.99 -48.53 -44.64
N GLN A 166 -36.43 -49.08 -43.57
CA GLN A 166 -36.61 -50.48 -43.21
C GLN A 166 -38.07 -50.77 -42.83
N GLU A 167 -38.66 -49.95 -41.96
CA GLU A 167 -40.07 -50.07 -41.57
C GLU A 167 -41.00 -50.13 -42.80
N LYS A 168 -40.76 -49.25 -43.78
CA LYS A 168 -41.53 -49.22 -45.03
C LYS A 168 -41.36 -50.49 -45.87
N SER A 169 -40.16 -51.06 -45.88
CA SER A 169 -39.87 -52.31 -46.58
C SER A 169 -40.58 -53.47 -45.91
N ASP A 170 -40.52 -53.54 -44.58
CA ASP A 170 -41.18 -54.58 -43.77
C ASP A 170 -42.71 -54.51 -43.93
N THR A 171 -43.30 -53.30 -43.93
CA THR A 171 -44.75 -53.16 -44.18
C THR A 171 -45.14 -53.61 -45.59
N SER A 172 -44.29 -53.36 -46.59
CA SER A 172 -44.54 -53.80 -47.96
C SER A 172 -44.44 -55.33 -48.08
N GLU A 173 -43.50 -55.94 -47.37
CA GLU A 173 -43.34 -57.40 -47.31
C GLU A 173 -44.53 -58.07 -46.63
N VAL A 174 -45.01 -57.52 -45.50
CA VAL A 174 -46.22 -58.00 -44.82
C VAL A 174 -47.44 -57.87 -45.74
N ALA A 175 -47.62 -56.73 -46.43
CA ALA A 175 -48.73 -56.54 -47.35
C ALA A 175 -48.68 -57.55 -48.53
N TYR A 176 -47.49 -57.82 -49.06
CA TYR A 176 -47.30 -58.83 -50.10
C TYR A 176 -47.61 -60.23 -49.58
N ALA A 177 -47.09 -60.60 -48.41
CA ALA A 177 -47.35 -61.90 -47.79
C ALA A 177 -48.86 -62.11 -47.52
N GLN A 178 -49.56 -61.07 -47.08
CA GLN A 178 -51.01 -61.11 -46.89
C GLN A 178 -51.74 -61.32 -48.22
N SER A 179 -51.37 -60.59 -49.28
CA SER A 179 -51.97 -60.77 -50.61
C SER A 179 -51.76 -62.19 -51.15
N GLN A 180 -50.59 -62.78 -50.92
CA GLN A 180 -50.29 -64.15 -51.30
C GLN A 180 -51.10 -65.17 -50.48
N TYR A 181 -51.27 -64.92 -49.18
CA TYR A 181 -52.12 -65.73 -48.31
C TYR A 181 -53.59 -65.69 -48.76
N ASP A 182 -54.13 -64.50 -49.00
CA ASP A 182 -55.52 -64.31 -49.43
C ASP A 182 -55.77 -65.00 -50.79
N ARG A 183 -54.81 -64.90 -51.72
CA ARG A 183 -54.86 -65.59 -53.00
C ARG A 183 -54.87 -67.11 -52.82
N ALA A 184 -54.00 -67.65 -51.97
CA ALA A 184 -53.95 -69.08 -51.70
C ALA A 184 -55.25 -69.58 -51.05
N ALA A 185 -55.82 -68.80 -50.12
CA ALA A 185 -57.09 -69.11 -49.48
C ALA A 185 -58.27 -69.11 -50.48
N ASP A 186 -58.33 -68.12 -51.37
CA ASP A 186 -59.36 -68.03 -52.43
C ASP A 186 -59.28 -69.21 -53.41
N LEU A 187 -58.07 -69.63 -53.80
CA LEU A 187 -57.86 -70.80 -54.65
C LEU A 187 -58.30 -72.09 -53.94
N ALA A 188 -57.91 -72.27 -52.67
CA ALA A 188 -58.32 -73.43 -51.88
C ALA A 188 -59.84 -73.52 -51.71
N GLN A 189 -60.53 -72.39 -51.52
CA GLN A 189 -62.00 -72.35 -51.41
C GLN A 189 -62.68 -72.67 -52.75
N LYS A 190 -62.05 -72.33 -53.88
CA LYS A 190 -62.54 -72.66 -55.23
C LYS A 190 -62.26 -74.10 -55.64
N GLY A 191 -61.50 -74.87 -54.84
CA GLY A 191 -61.29 -76.31 -55.03
C GLY A 191 -60.36 -76.68 -56.19
N ILE A 192 -59.49 -75.75 -56.60
CA ILE A 192 -58.41 -75.97 -57.57
C ILE A 192 -57.03 -75.83 -56.93
#